data_AF-A0ABD3RJJ5-F1
#
_entry.id   AF-A0ABD3RJJ5-F1
#
_cell.length_a   1.000
_cell.length_b   1.000
_cell.length_c   1.000
_cell.angle_alpha   90.00
_cell.angle_beta   90.00
_cell.angle_gamma   90.00
#
_symmetry.space_group_name_H-M   'P 1'
#
loop_
_entity.id
_entity.type
_entity.pdbx_description
1 polymer ?
#
loop_
_entity_poly.entity_id
_entity_poly.type
_entity_poly.pdbx_seq_one_letter_code
_entity_poly.pdbx_strand_id
1 'polypeptide(L)' 'MIRQLLQKLPVGQNVQVFVGTSILLGLCAVPVFSRDTRAGHDLFSQEKPQAIIENEGRLRKNYASSKGE' A
#
# COMPACT_ATOMS: atom_id res chain seq x y z
N MET A 1 34.08 3.07 -4.48
CA MET A 1 33.91 1.75 -5.11
C MET A 1 32.86 1.76 -6.24
N ILE A 2 31.62 2.23 -6.01
CA ILE A 2 30.56 2.31 -7.05
C ILE A 2 30.96 3.17 -8.28
N ARG A 3 31.65 4.30 -8.07
CA ARG A 3 32.10 5.17 -9.18
C ARG A 3 33.09 4.49 -10.15
N GLN A 4 33.91 3.56 -9.68
CA GLN A 4 34.90 2.84 -10.51
C GLN A 4 34.26 1.73 -11.36
N LEU A 5 33.16 1.13 -10.87
CA LEU A 5 32.38 0.14 -11.62
C LEU A 5 31.58 0.80 -12.76
N LEU A 6 31.03 1.99 -12.51
CA LEU A 6 30.28 2.75 -13.52
C LEU A 6 31.16 3.23 -14.69
N GLN A 7 32.45 3.50 -14.45
CA GLN A 7 33.39 3.95 -15.49
C GLN A 7 33.84 2.85 -16.46
N LYS A 8 33.61 1.57 -16.15
CA LYS A 8 33.99 0.44 -17.02
C LYS A 8 32.90 0.04 -18.03
N LEU A 9 31.71 0.61 -17.91
CA LEU A 9 30.64 0.41 -18.88
C LEU A 9 30.67 1.61 -19.84
N PRO A 10 31.10 1.45 -21.11
CA PRO A 10 31.07 2.50 -22.13
C PRO A 10 29.64 2.74 -22.59
N VAL A 11 28.79 3.11 -21.66
CA VAL A 11 27.36 3.24 -21.80
C VAL A 11 27.09 4.73 -21.88
N GLY A 12 26.71 5.21 -23.07
CA GLY A 12 26.45 6.64 -23.28
C GLY A 12 25.42 7.17 -22.29
N GLN A 13 25.49 8.48 -22.00
CA GLN A 13 24.62 9.20 -21.05
C GLN A 13 23.15 8.74 -21.15
N ASN A 14 22.63 8.62 -22.38
CA ASN A 14 21.25 8.23 -22.65
C ASN A 14 20.91 6.82 -22.13
N VAL A 15 21.82 5.87 -22.27
CA VAL A 15 21.60 4.48 -21.84
C VAL A 15 21.72 4.39 -20.32
N GLN A 16 22.59 5.17 -19.68
CA GLN A 16 22.67 5.24 -18.22
C GLN A 16 21.38 5.80 -17.60
N VAL A 17 20.82 6.86 -18.21
CA VAL A 17 19.54 7.44 -17.78
C VAL A 17 18.41 6.45 -18.00
N PHE A 18 18.37 5.76 -19.15
CA PHE A 18 17.38 4.73 -19.43
C PHE A 18 17.40 3.61 -18.39
N VAL A 19 18.57 3.01 -18.16
CA VAL A 19 18.72 1.91 -17.18
C VAL A 19 18.33 2.35 -15.77
N GLY A 20 18.77 3.53 -15.34
CA GLY A 20 18.40 4.08 -14.03
C GLY A 20 16.89 4.27 -13.89
N THR A 21 16.25 4.81 -14.93
CA THR A 21 14.81 5.06 -14.95
C THR A 21 14.00 3.76 -14.96
N SER A 22 14.41 2.78 -15.77
CA SER A 22 13.76 1.46 -15.82
C SER A 22 13.86 0.71 -14.49
N ILE A 23 15.01 0.75 -13.81
CA ILE A 23 15.18 0.13 -12.49
C ILE A 23 14.27 0.82 -11.47
N LEU A 24 14.23 2.15 -11.46
CA LEU A 24 13.38 2.91 -10.53
C LEU A 24 11.88 2.59 -10.75
N LEU A 25 11.43 2.61 -12.00
CA LEU A 25 10.05 2.26 -12.35
C LEU A 25 9.72 0.82 -11.96
N GLY A 26 10.65 -0.12 -12.19
CA GLY A 26 10.49 -1.52 -11.78
C GLY A 26 10.29 -1.65 -10.27
N LEU A 27 11.11 -0.97 -9.46
CA LEU A 27 10.97 -0.95 -8.00
C LEU A 27 9.63 -0.35 -7.55
N CYS A 28 9.18 0.74 -8.19
CA CYS A 28 7.89 1.36 -7.90
C CYS A 28 6.69 0.47 -8.28
N ALA A 29 6.86 -0.43 -9.25
CA ALA A 29 5.81 -1.35 -9.69
C ALA A 29 5.66 -2.57 -8.76
N VAL A 30 6.68 -2.95 -8.00
CA VAL A 30 6.65 -4.10 -7.07
C VAL A 30 5.42 -4.08 -6.14
N PRO A 31 5.13 -3.01 -5.38
CA PRO A 31 3.98 -3.01 -4.47
C PRO A 31 2.62 -3.07 -5.20
N VAL A 32 2.57 -2.62 -6.46
CA VAL A 32 1.34 -2.64 -7.28
C VAL A 32 1.02 -4.06 -7.76
N PHE A 33 2.04 -4.83 -8.13
CA PHE A 33 1.86 -6.18 -8.68
C PHE A 33 2.05 -7.31 -7.66
N SER A 34 2.71 -7.06 -6.53
CA SER A 34 2.99 -8.10 -5.52
C SER A 34 1.89 -8.25 -4.47
N ARG A 35 0.84 -7.43 -4.52
CA ARG A 35 -0.29 -7.52 -3.58
C ARG A 35 -1.58 -7.80 -4.33
N ASP A 36 -2.21 -8.93 -4.01
CA ASP A 36 -3.55 -9.27 -4.51
C ASP A 36 -4.61 -8.27 -4.03
N THR A 37 -4.37 -7.64 -2.87
CA THR A 37 -5.21 -6.57 -2.35
C THR A 37 -4.71 -5.22 -2.81
N ARG A 38 -5.50 -4.55 -3.65
CA ARG A 38 -5.25 -3.15 -4.02
C ARG A 38 -5.38 -2.27 -2.77
N ALA A 39 -4.33 -1.54 -2.42
CA ALA A 39 -4.36 -0.63 -1.28
C ALA A 39 -5.57 0.33 -1.40
N GLY A 40 -6.41 0.36 -0.37
CA GLY A 40 -7.65 1.14 -0.35
C GLY A 40 -8.91 0.37 -0.76
N HIS A 41 -8.83 -0.82 -1.36
CA HIS A 41 -10.02 -1.61 -1.70
C HIS A 41 -10.78 -2.13 -0.46
N ASP A 42 -10.07 -2.29 0.66
CA ASP A 42 -10.64 -2.63 1.97
C ASP A 42 -11.47 -1.49 2.57
N LEU A 43 -11.15 -0.24 2.23
CA LEU A 43 -11.89 0.95 2.70
C LEU A 43 -13.20 1.16 1.93
N PHE A 44 -13.36 0.51 0.76
CA PHE A 44 -14.53 0.59 -0.10
C PHE A 44 -15.32 -0.73 -0.17
N SER A 45 -14.96 -1.75 0.63
CA SER A 45 -15.75 -2.97 0.72
C SER A 45 -17.08 -2.65 1.41
N GLN A 46 -18.16 -2.61 0.62
CA GLN A 46 -19.52 -2.26 1.06
C GLN A 46 -20.16 -3.35 1.95
N GLU A 47 -19.44 -4.44 2.25
CA GLU A 47 -19.83 -5.34 3.31
C GLU A 47 -19.57 -4.66 4.65
N LYS A 48 -20.63 -4.04 5.19
CA LYS A 48 -20.72 -3.39 6.51
C LYS A 48 -19.39 -3.40 7.28
N PRO A 49 -18.63 -2.28 7.29
CA PRO A 49 -17.36 -2.22 7.97
C PRO A 49 -17.51 -2.78 9.38
N GLN A 50 -16.65 -3.71 9.78
CA GLN A 50 -16.74 -4.35 11.11
C GLN A 50 -16.84 -3.30 12.24
N ALA A 51 -16.24 -2.12 12.03
CA ALA A 51 -16.35 -0.96 12.90
C ALA A 51 -17.80 -0.45 13.15
N ILE A 52 -18.72 -0.63 12.20
CA ILE A 52 -20.15 -0.32 12.38
C ILE A 52 -20.84 -1.40 13.19
N ILE A 53 -20.60 -2.69 12.88
CA ILE A 53 -21.20 -3.82 13.61
C ILE A 53 -20.78 -3.79 15.09
N GLU A 54 -19.50 -3.53 15.35
CA GLU A 54 -18.96 -3.44 16.70
C GLU A 54 -19.53 -2.22 17.46
N ASN A 55 -19.69 -1.08 16.80
CA ASN A 55 -20.35 0.08 17.40
C ASN A 55 -21.84 -0.15 17.67
N GLU A 56 -22.58 -0.83 16.80
CA GLU A 56 -23.99 -1.19 17.05
C GLU A 56 -24.12 -2.08 18.29
N GLY A 57 -23.25 -3.08 18.43
CA GLY A 57 -23.22 -3.95 19.61
C GLY A 57 -22.91 -3.19 20.90
N ARG A 58 -21.96 -2.25 20.85
CA ARG A 58 -21.59 -1.41 21.98
C ARG A 58 -22.71 -0.44 22.38
N LEU A 59 -23.36 0.22 21.41
CA LEU A 59 -24.50 1.09 21.68
C LEU A 59 -25.63 0.31 22.36
N ARG A 60 -26.01 -0.87 21.84
CA ARG A 60 -27.08 -1.68 22.42
C ARG A 60 -26.81 -2.08 23.87
N LYS A 61 -25.57 -2.45 24.20
CA LYS A 61 -25.17 -2.76 25.59
C LYS A 61 -25.29 -1.54 26.50
N ASN A 62 -24.86 -0.37 26.03
CA ASN A 62 -24.94 0.86 26.81
C ASN A 62 -26.40 1.30 27.05
N TYR A 63 -27.28 1.17 26.05
CA TYR A 63 -28.72 1.43 26.21
C TYR A 63 -29.39 0.46 27.19
N ALA A 64 -29.03 -0.83 27.15
CA ALA A 64 -29.56 -1.81 28.09
C ALA A 64 -29.10 -1.53 29.53
N SER A 65 -27.83 -1.15 29.72
CA SER A 65 -27.29 -0.76 31.03
C SER A 65 -27.93 0.52 31.57
N SER A 66 -28.20 1.51 30.71
CA SER A 66 -28.80 2.79 31.10
C SER A 66 -30.30 2.71 31.40
N LYS A 67 -30.99 1.62 31.04
CA LYS A 67 -32.42 1.40 31.29
C LYS A 67 -32.67 0.46 32.48
N GLY A 68 -31.61 -0.07 33.07
CA GLY A 68 -31.64 -0.98 34.22
C GLY A 68 -31.32 -0.31 35.57
N GLU A 69 -31.05 1.00 35.58
CA GLU A 69 -31.08 1.87 36.76
C GLU A 69 -32.39 2.70 36.76
#